data_AF-A0A821XM15-F1
#
_entry.id   AF-A0A821XM15-F1
#
_cell.length_a   1.000
_cell.length_b   1.000
_cell.length_c   1.000
_cell.angle_alpha   90.00
_cell.angle_beta   90.00
_cell.angle_gamma   90.00
#
_symmetry.space_group_name_H-M   'P 1'
#
loop_
_entity.id
_entity.type
_entity.pdbx_description
1 polymer ?
#
loop_
_entity_poly.entity_id
_entity_poly.type
_entity_poly.pdbx_seq_one_letter_code
_entity_poly.pdbx_strand_id
1 'polypeptide(L)'
;MTLNSINVAFSLIELNKYIYENERFNGIAELLEILGSIINGFAVPLKEEHKVFLGRVLIPLHKAHSLSMFHPQLTYCVVQFIEKDPALGEPIIKGLLKFWPKTCSTKEVLFLNELEEILDIIDGQIFKNVCTPLFKQISRSATSSHFQ
;
A
#
# COMPACT_ATOMS: atom_id res chain seq x y z
N MET A 1 21.83 -12.08 -13.05
CA MET A 1 21.02 -11.03 -12.37
C MET A 1 20.38 -10.19 -13.44
N THR A 2 19.08 -10.36 -13.67
CA THR A 2 18.34 -9.61 -14.71
C THR A 2 18.23 -8.14 -14.34
N LEU A 3 18.26 -7.25 -15.33
CA LEU A 3 18.16 -5.79 -15.20
C LEU A 3 17.05 -5.32 -14.22
N ASN A 4 15.94 -6.07 -14.16
CA ASN A 4 14.82 -5.85 -13.23
C ASN A 4 15.22 -5.93 -11.75
N SER A 5 16.13 -6.83 -11.37
CA SER A 5 16.58 -6.98 -9.98
C SER A 5 17.49 -5.84 -9.53
N ILE A 6 18.22 -5.21 -10.47
CA ILE A 6 19.10 -4.07 -10.18
C ILE A 6 18.26 -2.80 -9.96
N ASN A 7 17.25 -2.57 -10.80
CA ASN A 7 16.35 -1.43 -10.65
C ASN A 7 15.50 -1.54 -9.37
N VAL A 8 14.97 -2.73 -9.07
CA VAL A 8 14.23 -2.98 -7.83
C VAL A 8 15.12 -2.78 -6.60
N ALA A 9 16.38 -3.26 -6.63
CA ALA A 9 17.34 -3.04 -5.54
C ALA A 9 17.68 -1.55 -5.36
N PHE A 10 17.82 -0.79 -6.45
CA PHE A 10 18.07 0.65 -6.40
C PHE A 10 16.87 1.42 -5.82
N SER A 11 15.66 1.14 -6.29
CA SER A 11 14.43 1.72 -5.74
C SER A 11 14.17 1.34 -4.28
N LEU A 12 14.54 0.11 -3.88
CA LEU A 12 14.51 -0.37 -2.50
C LEU A 12 15.44 0.42 -1.58
N ILE A 13 16.63 0.78 -2.04
CA ILE A 13 17.61 1.55 -1.25
C ILE A 13 17.09 2.97 -1.03
N GLU A 14 16.59 3.62 -2.09
CA GLU A 14 16.10 5.00 -2.01
C GLU A 14 14.79 5.11 -1.20
N LEU A 15 13.87 4.15 -1.33
CA LEU A 15 12.65 4.12 -0.49
C LEU A 15 12.95 3.79 0.97
N ASN A 16 13.90 2.90 1.26
CA ASN A 16 14.32 2.66 2.64
C ASN A 16 14.97 3.91 3.24
N LYS A 17 15.88 4.59 2.52
CA LYS A 17 16.41 5.87 2.98
C LYS A 17 15.30 6.87 3.28
N TYR A 18 14.28 6.99 2.43
CA TYR A 18 13.15 7.88 2.73
C TYR A 18 12.39 7.50 4.02
N ILE A 19 12.12 6.20 4.24
CA ILE A 19 11.44 5.72 5.45
C ILE A 19 12.27 5.98 6.72
N TYR A 20 13.60 5.93 6.64
CA TYR A 20 14.50 6.01 7.81
C TYR A 20 15.19 7.37 8.02
N GLU A 21 15.41 8.16 6.99
CA GLU A 21 16.23 9.39 7.03
C GLU A 21 15.41 10.69 7.03
N ASN A 22 14.07 10.61 6.91
CA ASN A 22 13.15 11.73 7.19
C ASN A 22 13.39 12.98 6.30
N GLU A 23 13.99 12.82 5.13
CA GLU A 23 14.23 13.91 4.18
C GLU A 23 13.06 14.09 3.20
N ARG A 24 12.72 15.33 2.90
CA ARG A 24 11.74 15.71 1.87
C ARG A 24 12.24 15.29 0.48
N PHE A 25 12.04 14.02 0.12
CA PHE A 25 12.25 13.55 -1.24
C PHE A 25 11.03 13.92 -2.09
N ASN A 26 11.16 14.95 -2.93
CA ASN A 26 10.07 15.40 -3.81
C ASN A 26 9.83 14.48 -5.02
N GLY A 27 10.50 13.32 -5.11
CA GLY A 27 10.43 12.39 -6.25
C GLY A 27 9.75 11.04 -5.97
N ILE A 28 9.04 10.91 -4.85
CA ILE A 28 8.45 9.62 -4.44
C ILE A 28 7.31 9.22 -5.35
N ALA A 29 6.47 10.18 -5.75
CA ALA A 29 5.33 9.91 -6.60
C ALA A 29 5.81 9.34 -7.95
N GLU A 30 6.81 9.97 -8.57
CA GLU A 30 7.41 9.55 -9.84
C GLU A 30 8.11 8.19 -9.71
N LEU A 31 8.80 7.96 -8.58
CA LEU A 31 9.42 6.67 -8.31
C LEU A 31 8.37 5.56 -8.17
N LEU A 32 7.27 5.82 -7.46
CA LEU A 32 6.17 4.87 -7.30
C LEU A 32 5.44 4.62 -8.63
N GLU A 33 5.33 5.62 -9.50
CA GLU A 33 4.75 5.46 -10.83
C GLU A 33 5.58 4.50 -11.70
N ILE A 34 6.90 4.65 -11.69
CA ILE A 34 7.82 3.71 -12.34
C ILE A 34 7.70 2.31 -11.70
N LEU A 35 7.65 2.24 -10.37
CA LEU A 35 7.51 0.97 -9.65
C LEU A 35 6.20 0.26 -9.98
N GLY A 36 5.09 0.97 -10.07
CA GLY A 36 3.80 0.40 -10.47
C GLY A 36 3.88 -0.26 -11.85
N SER A 37 4.55 0.38 -12.81
CA SER A 37 4.81 -0.19 -14.13
C SER A 37 5.69 -1.46 -14.06
N ILE A 38 6.72 -1.46 -13.20
CA ILE A 38 7.58 -2.63 -12.97
C ILE A 38 6.79 -3.78 -12.35
N ILE A 39 5.95 -3.50 -11.33
CA ILE A 39 5.11 -4.50 -10.65
C ILE A 39 4.12 -5.11 -11.64
N ASN A 40 3.51 -4.30 -12.50
CA ASN A 40 2.64 -4.79 -13.57
C ASN A 40 3.41 -5.71 -14.55
N GLY A 41 4.71 -5.49 -14.76
CA GLY A 41 5.58 -6.35 -15.54
C GLY A 41 6.04 -7.64 -14.84
N PHE A 42 5.72 -7.86 -13.56
CA PHE A 42 6.13 -9.07 -12.86
C PHE A 42 5.51 -10.34 -13.46
N ALA A 43 6.36 -11.35 -13.60
CA ALA A 43 5.93 -12.70 -13.92
C ALA A 43 5.23 -13.34 -12.71
N VAL A 44 4.24 -14.19 -13.00
CA VAL A 44 3.56 -15.04 -12.02
C VAL A 44 4.12 -16.46 -12.14
N PRO A 45 4.44 -17.16 -11.04
CA PRO A 45 4.24 -16.75 -9.64
C PRO A 45 5.20 -15.64 -9.19
N LEU A 46 4.71 -14.76 -8.32
CA LEU A 46 5.53 -13.72 -7.71
C LEU A 46 6.67 -14.34 -6.91
N LYS A 47 7.87 -13.78 -7.06
CA LYS A 47 9.02 -14.14 -6.24
C LYS A 47 8.83 -13.65 -4.80
N GLU A 48 9.39 -14.39 -3.85
CA GLU A 48 9.33 -14.03 -2.43
C GLU A 48 9.95 -12.66 -2.14
N GLU A 49 10.99 -12.26 -2.88
CA GLU A 49 11.59 -10.92 -2.76
C GLU A 49 10.58 -9.79 -3.05
N HIS A 50 9.64 -9.99 -3.98
CA HIS A 50 8.59 -9.01 -4.28
C HIS A 50 7.55 -8.93 -3.16
N LYS A 51 7.18 -10.06 -2.56
CA LYS A 51 6.25 -10.11 -1.41
C LYS A 51 6.86 -9.47 -0.18
N VAL A 52 8.15 -9.70 0.06
CA VAL A 52 8.92 -9.04 1.12
C VAL A 52 8.96 -7.53 0.88
N PHE A 53 9.18 -7.08 -0.36
CA PHE A 53 9.15 -5.65 -0.71
C PHE A 53 7.79 -5.00 -0.40
N LEU A 54 6.68 -5.62 -0.83
CA LEU A 54 5.33 -5.17 -0.48
C LEU A 54 5.17 -4.98 1.03
N GLY A 55 5.45 -6.03 1.82
CA GLY A 55 5.20 -6.01 3.26
C GLY A 55 6.16 -5.13 4.07
N ARG A 56 7.41 -4.94 3.61
CA ARG A 56 8.45 -4.19 4.35
C ARG A 56 8.63 -2.75 3.88
N VAL A 57 8.16 -2.41 2.69
CA VAL A 57 8.35 -1.07 2.11
C VAL A 57 7.02 -0.41 1.76
N LEU A 58 6.25 -0.98 0.83
CA LEU A 58 5.02 -0.34 0.35
C LEU A 58 3.98 -0.19 1.47
N ILE A 59 3.70 -1.25 2.23
CA ILE A 59 2.70 -1.17 3.32
C ILE A 59 3.14 -0.18 4.41
N PRO A 60 4.38 -0.19 4.93
CA PRO A 60 4.84 0.83 5.87
C PRO A 60 4.84 2.27 5.34
N LEU A 61 4.93 2.49 4.02
CA LEU A 61 4.97 3.83 3.42
C LEU A 61 3.70 4.66 3.70
N HIS A 62 2.57 4.01 3.95
CA HIS A 62 1.32 4.64 4.40
C HIS A 62 1.45 5.41 5.73
N LYS A 63 2.49 5.13 6.53
CA LYS A 63 2.76 5.86 7.76
C LYS A 63 3.32 7.27 7.51
N ALA A 64 3.88 7.54 6.33
CA ALA A 64 4.54 8.81 6.03
C ALA A 64 3.64 10.02 6.29
N HIS A 65 4.20 11.10 6.83
CA HIS A 65 3.41 12.31 7.11
C HIS A 65 2.84 12.93 5.82
N SER A 66 3.63 12.92 4.74
CA SER A 66 3.28 13.47 3.43
C SER A 66 2.61 12.46 2.49
N LEU A 67 1.90 11.47 3.02
CA LEU A 67 1.24 10.42 2.23
C LEU A 67 0.38 10.99 1.08
N SER A 68 -0.34 12.09 1.33
CA SER A 68 -1.22 12.71 0.34
C SER A 68 -0.51 13.10 -0.96
N MET A 69 0.80 13.32 -0.94
CA MET A 69 1.57 13.73 -2.13
C MET A 69 1.80 12.58 -3.12
N PHE A 70 1.72 11.33 -2.67
CA PHE A 70 2.06 10.15 -3.48
C PHE A 70 1.09 8.98 -3.31
N HIS A 71 0.00 9.17 -2.57
CA HIS A 71 -0.99 8.15 -2.27
C HIS A 71 -1.53 7.46 -3.53
N PRO A 72 -1.96 8.17 -4.59
CA PRO A 72 -2.49 7.51 -5.79
C PRO A 72 -1.49 6.51 -6.41
N GLN A 73 -0.21 6.85 -6.46
CA GLN A 73 0.83 5.98 -7.02
C GLN A 73 1.13 4.79 -6.10
N LEU A 74 1.03 4.98 -4.78
CA LEU A 74 1.16 3.89 -3.80
C LEU A 74 -0.01 2.91 -3.90
N THR A 75 -1.24 3.41 -3.96
CA THR A 75 -2.46 2.61 -4.15
C THR A 75 -2.38 1.79 -5.43
N TYR A 76 -1.96 2.41 -6.54
CA TYR A 76 -1.73 1.69 -7.80
C TYR A 76 -0.73 0.53 -7.62
N CYS A 77 0.40 0.75 -6.94
CA CYS A 77 1.36 -0.32 -6.66
C CYS A 77 0.73 -1.47 -5.86
N VAL A 78 -0.07 -1.16 -4.84
CA VAL A 78 -0.74 -2.14 -3.98
C VAL A 78 -1.77 -2.96 -4.76
N VAL A 79 -2.60 -2.30 -5.57
CA VAL A 79 -3.58 -2.93 -6.46
C VAL A 79 -2.89 -3.86 -7.45
N GLN A 80 -1.82 -3.41 -8.11
CA GLN A 80 -1.07 -4.26 -9.03
C GLN A 80 -0.51 -5.53 -8.35
N PHE A 81 -0.14 -5.48 -7.07
CA PHE A 81 0.28 -6.68 -6.33
C PHE A 81 -0.87 -7.68 -6.14
N ILE A 82 -2.08 -7.20 -5.84
CA ILE A 82 -3.28 -8.04 -5.66
C ILE A 82 -3.68 -8.67 -6.99
N GLU A 83 -3.64 -7.92 -8.09
CA GLU A 83 -3.92 -8.48 -9.43
C GLU A 83 -2.96 -9.61 -9.80
N LYS A 84 -1.70 -9.54 -9.35
CA LYS A 84 -0.69 -10.59 -9.60
C LYS A 84 -0.86 -11.80 -8.69
N ASP A 85 -1.33 -11.61 -7.46
CA ASP A 85 -1.55 -12.66 -6.47
C ASP A 85 -2.69 -12.25 -5.52
N PRO A 86 -3.94 -12.69 -5.80
CA PRO A 86 -5.11 -12.31 -5.00
C PRO A 86 -5.00 -12.68 -3.51
N ALA A 87 -4.20 -13.69 -3.17
CA ALA A 87 -3.97 -14.09 -1.78
C ALA A 87 -3.27 -13.00 -0.95
N LEU A 88 -2.65 -12.01 -1.59
CA LEU A 88 -2.05 -10.85 -0.92
C LEU A 88 -3.09 -9.85 -0.39
N GLY A 89 -4.36 -9.92 -0.81
CA GLY A 89 -5.40 -9.01 -0.33
C GLY A 89 -5.57 -9.04 1.19
N GLU A 90 -5.59 -10.23 1.79
CA GLU A 90 -5.70 -10.37 3.26
C GLU A 90 -4.54 -9.72 4.03
N PRO A 91 -3.25 -10.04 3.76
CA PRO A 91 -2.15 -9.40 4.47
C PRO A 91 -2.04 -7.90 4.20
N ILE A 92 -2.41 -7.41 3.01
CA ILE A 92 -2.45 -5.97 2.70
C ILE A 92 -3.48 -5.26 3.58
N ILE A 93 -4.73 -5.72 3.61
CA ILE A 93 -5.81 -5.11 4.40
C ILE A 93 -5.45 -5.13 5.89
N LYS A 94 -4.92 -6.25 6.40
CA LYS A 94 -4.44 -6.31 7.80
C LYS A 94 -3.30 -5.31 8.08
N GLY A 95 -2.43 -5.09 7.10
CA GLY A 95 -1.36 -4.08 7.15
C GLY A 95 -1.90 -2.65 7.23
N LEU A 96 -2.87 -2.31 6.38
CA LEU A 96 -3.54 -1.01 6.39
C LEU A 96 -4.27 -0.78 7.73
N LEU A 97 -5.05 -1.76 8.20
CA LEU A 97 -5.74 -1.68 9.49
C LEU A 97 -4.77 -1.51 10.67
N LYS A 98 -3.57 -2.11 10.60
CA LYS A 98 -2.52 -1.92 11.60
C LYS A 98 -1.97 -0.48 11.62
N PHE A 99 -1.89 0.16 10.46
CA PHE A 99 -1.37 1.52 10.30
C PHE A 99 -2.46 2.59 10.20
N TRP A 100 -3.71 2.24 10.52
CA TRP A 100 -4.85 3.13 10.45
C TRP A 100 -4.58 4.47 11.17
N PRO A 101 -4.79 5.62 10.50
CA PRO A 101 -4.59 6.93 11.11
C PRO A 101 -5.53 7.12 12.32
N LYS A 102 -5.02 7.66 13.43
CA LYS A 102 -5.83 7.88 14.64
C LYS A 102 -6.15 9.35 14.93
N THR A 103 -5.45 10.27 14.26
CA THR A 103 -5.46 11.70 14.60
C THR A 103 -5.47 12.60 13.36
N CYS A 104 -5.59 12.04 12.15
CA CYS A 104 -5.51 12.79 10.90
C CYS A 104 -6.64 12.37 9.95
N SER A 105 -7.74 13.13 9.94
CA SER A 105 -8.94 12.84 9.13
C SER A 105 -8.62 12.74 7.64
N THR A 106 -7.77 13.62 7.12
CA THR A 106 -7.34 13.57 5.71
C THR A 106 -6.69 12.25 5.35
N LYS A 107 -5.85 11.69 6.24
CA LYS A 107 -5.27 10.36 5.99
C LYS A 107 -6.29 9.25 6.16
N GLU A 108 -7.29 9.38 7.04
CA GLU A 108 -8.36 8.40 7.14
C GLU A 108 -9.16 8.30 5.83
N VAL A 109 -9.48 9.44 5.21
CA VAL A 109 -10.15 9.47 3.89
C VAL A 109 -9.30 8.77 2.83
N LEU A 110 -7.99 9.01 2.80
CA LEU A 110 -7.09 8.32 1.87
C LEU A 110 -7.11 6.79 2.06
N PHE A 111 -7.03 6.31 3.31
CA PHE A 111 -7.11 4.89 3.62
C PHE A 111 -8.47 4.27 3.25
N LEU A 112 -9.56 5.02 3.41
CA LEU A 112 -10.89 4.58 3.00
C LEU A 112 -10.99 4.43 1.48
N ASN A 113 -10.49 5.41 0.73
CA ASN A 113 -10.46 5.35 -0.74
C ASN A 113 -9.62 4.16 -1.23
N GLU A 114 -8.43 3.95 -0.67
CA GLU A 114 -7.60 2.80 -1.04
C GLU A 114 -8.27 1.47 -0.67
N LEU A 115 -8.94 1.39 0.48
CA LEU A 115 -9.70 0.19 0.85
C LEU A 115 -10.85 -0.07 -0.12
N GLU A 116 -11.57 0.96 -0.57
CA GLU A 116 -12.62 0.82 -1.58
C GLU A 116 -12.06 0.17 -2.86
N GLU A 117 -10.97 0.71 -3.41
CA GLU A 117 -10.30 0.15 -4.60
C GLU A 117 -9.85 -1.30 -4.39
N ILE A 118 -9.32 -1.64 -3.21
CA ILE A 118 -8.93 -3.01 -2.88
C ILE A 118 -10.16 -3.93 -2.77
N LEU A 119 -11.24 -3.45 -2.13
CA LEU A 119 -12.45 -4.25 -1.93
C LEU A 119 -13.15 -4.59 -3.25
N ASP A 120 -13.02 -3.75 -4.27
CA ASP A 120 -13.56 -3.98 -5.60
C ASP A 120 -12.90 -5.15 -6.35
N ILE A 121 -11.66 -5.50 -5.98
CA ILE A 121 -10.87 -6.52 -6.70
C ILE A 121 -10.62 -7.81 -5.90
N ILE A 122 -10.79 -7.82 -4.58
CA ILE A 122 -10.58 -9.04 -3.78
C ILE A 122 -11.73 -10.03 -3.95
N ASP A 123 -11.42 -11.32 -3.83
CA ASP A 123 -12.44 -12.35 -3.80
C ASP A 123 -13.21 -12.39 -2.47
N GLY A 124 -14.43 -12.91 -2.52
CA GLY A 124 -15.32 -12.99 -1.37
C GLY A 124 -14.79 -13.88 -0.23
N GLN A 125 -13.84 -14.79 -0.49
CA GLN A 125 -13.26 -15.64 0.56
C GLN A 125 -12.22 -14.85 1.37
N ILE A 126 -11.38 -14.06 0.70
CA ILE A 126 -10.47 -13.10 1.35
C ILE A 126 -11.28 -12.07 2.13
N PHE A 127 -12.36 -11.54 1.56
CA PHE A 127 -13.21 -10.57 2.26
C PHE A 127 -13.76 -11.13 3.57
N LYS A 128 -14.25 -12.38 3.59
CA LYS A 128 -14.75 -13.02 4.83
C LYS A 128 -13.71 -13.06 5.95
N ASN A 129 -12.43 -13.17 5.62
CA ASN A 129 -11.36 -13.24 6.62
C ASN A 129 -11.07 -11.87 7.25
N VAL A 130 -11.38 -10.77 6.56
CA VAL A 130 -11.05 -9.40 6.99
C VAL A 130 -12.27 -8.54 7.31
N CYS A 131 -13.49 -8.94 6.95
CA CYS A 131 -14.69 -8.13 7.07
C CYS A 131 -14.96 -7.66 8.51
N THR A 132 -14.82 -8.54 9.49
CA THR A 132 -15.07 -8.19 10.90
C THR A 132 -14.13 -7.10 11.42
N PRO A 133 -12.79 -7.24 11.35
CA PRO A 133 -11.89 -6.18 11.78
C PRO A 133 -12.01 -4.91 10.93
N LEU A 134 -12.28 -5.06 9.62
CA LEU A 134 -12.49 -3.94 8.70
C LEU A 134 -13.70 -3.07 9.11
N PHE A 135 -14.89 -3.67 9.23
CA PHE A 135 -16.10 -2.94 9.59
C PHE A 135 -16.03 -2.36 11.00
N LYS A 136 -15.36 -3.04 11.93
CA LYS A 136 -15.09 -2.49 13.26
C LYS A 136 -14.27 -1.20 13.18
N GLN A 137 -13.33 -1.12 12.24
CA GLN A 137 -12.52 0.07 12.06
C GLN A 137 -13.29 1.18 11.33
N ILE A 138 -14.00 0.85 10.26
CA ILE A 138 -14.86 1.81 9.52
C ILE A 138 -15.91 2.42 10.45
N SER A 139 -16.57 1.60 11.28
CA SER A 139 -17.55 2.09 12.26
C SER A 139 -16.96 3.12 13.23
N ARG A 140 -15.70 2.94 13.67
CA ARG A 140 -15.03 3.92 14.54
C ARG A 140 -14.77 5.23 13.81
N SER A 141 -14.29 5.17 12.57
CA SER A 141 -14.05 6.35 11.73
C SER A 141 -15.36 7.10 11.42
N ALA A 142 -16.45 6.38 11.13
CA ALA A 142 -17.77 6.97 10.90
C ALA A 142 -18.37 7.66 12.14
N THR A 143 -18.00 7.22 13.34
CA THR A 143 -18.38 7.89 14.59
C THR A 143 -17.41 8.98 15.03
N SER A 144 -16.33 9.21 14.28
CA SER A 144 -15.41 10.31 14.58
C SER A 144 -16.11 11.65 14.32
N SER A 145 -15.79 12.66 15.12
CA SER A 145 -16.42 13.98 15.03
C SER A 145 -16.02 14.78 13.78
N HIS A 146 -15.39 14.15 12.79
CA HIS A 146 -14.91 14.78 11.56
C HIS A 146 -15.85 14.42 10.39
N PHE A 147 -16.43 15.45 9.77
CA PHE A 147 -17.49 15.36 8.77
C PHE A 147 -17.00 15.15 7.32
N GLN A 148 -15.72 14.80 7.10
CA GLN A 148 -15.17 14.68 5.74
C GLN A 148 -15.65 13.42 5.03
#